data_AF-A0ABD3HUY8-F1
#
_entry.id   AF-A0ABD3HUY8-F1
#
_cell.length_a   1.000
_cell.length_b   1.000
_cell.length_c   1.000
_cell.angle_alpha   90.00
_cell.angle_beta   90.00
_cell.angle_gamma   90.00
#
_symmetry.space_group_name_H-M   'P 1'
#
loop_
_entity.id
_entity.type
_entity.pdbx_description
1 polymer ?
#
loop_
_entity_poly.entity_id
_entity_poly.type
_entity_poly.pdbx_seq_one_letter_code
_entity_poly.pdbx_strand_id
1 'polypeptide(L)'
;MQMDNTLVKASDLLPMKLLILDVEGLLLYVECFMDRSSKTAAGDVIGTKKIIRRNGVHKFITKCLELFDIALRTCSDRNLLYDYMFYLFSGDQYDKFLFQWDQGKALDTKERWTRNNREIWLLLKPMKTVWEAFPDFNAKNTLLVEGEGFVCAREFKSYIKFLRSYG
;
A
#
# COMPACT_ATOMS: atom_id res chain seq x y z
N MET A 1 -38.96 -26.98 -17.30
CA MET A 1 -37.85 -26.71 -16.37
C MET A 1 -36.97 -25.68 -17.05
N GLN A 2 -37.13 -24.41 -16.66
CA GLN A 2 -36.50 -23.28 -17.33
C GLN A 2 -35.13 -23.09 -16.67
N MET A 3 -34.05 -23.33 -17.43
CA MET A 3 -32.70 -23.05 -16.94
C MET A 3 -32.53 -21.54 -16.86
N ASP A 4 -32.37 -21.06 -15.63
CA ASP A 4 -32.01 -19.69 -15.33
C ASP A 4 -30.58 -19.43 -15.82
N ASN A 5 -30.45 -18.78 -16.96
CA ASN A 5 -29.18 -18.31 -17.53
C ASN A 5 -28.79 -16.96 -16.92
N THR A 6 -28.81 -16.85 -15.59
CA THR A 6 -28.18 -15.72 -14.91
C THR A 6 -26.67 -15.83 -15.12
N LEU A 7 -26.14 -14.96 -15.98
CA LEU A 7 -24.70 -14.81 -16.20
C LEU A 7 -24.05 -14.33 -14.90
N VAL A 8 -23.61 -15.27 -14.07
CA VAL A 8 -22.79 -14.98 -12.91
C VAL A 8 -21.41 -14.53 -13.40
N LYS A 9 -20.92 -13.36 -12.97
CA LYS A 9 -19.56 -12.96 -13.33
C LYS A 9 -18.59 -13.96 -12.69
N ALA A 10 -17.52 -14.31 -13.39
CA ALA A 10 -16.50 -15.21 -12.84
C ALA A 10 -15.90 -14.68 -11.51
N SER A 11 -15.96 -13.36 -11.27
CA SER A 11 -15.62 -12.71 -10.00
C SER A 11 -16.47 -13.20 -8.82
N ASP A 12 -17.72 -13.59 -9.07
CA ASP A 12 -18.68 -13.97 -8.03
C ASP A 12 -18.58 -15.47 -7.70
N LEU A 13 -17.85 -16.25 -8.53
CA LEU A 13 -17.62 -17.68 -8.38
C LEU A 13 -16.21 -18.01 -7.85
N LEU A 14 -15.25 -17.10 -8.02
CA LEU A 14 -13.91 -17.25 -7.48
C LEU A 14 -13.85 -16.63 -6.07
N PRO A 15 -13.13 -17.26 -5.12
CA PRO A 15 -12.93 -16.65 -3.82
C PRO A 15 -12.27 -15.28 -4.01
N MET A 16 -12.87 -14.26 -3.40
CA MET A 16 -12.37 -12.88 -3.39
C MET A 16 -10.90 -12.89 -2.96
N LYS A 17 -10.06 -12.16 -3.70
CA LYS A 17 -8.62 -12.05 -3.43
C LYS A 17 -8.33 -10.63 -2.99
N LEU A 18 -7.65 -10.50 -1.86
CA LEU A 18 -7.21 -9.21 -1.31
C LEU A 18 -5.80 -8.90 -1.78
N LEU A 19 -5.61 -7.72 -2.35
CA LEU A 19 -4.30 -7.15 -2.65
C LEU A 19 -4.06 -5.93 -1.76
N ILE A 20 -3.08 -6.04 -0.87
CA ILE A 20 -2.67 -4.93 -0.01
C ILE A 20 -1.43 -4.29 -0.62
N LEU A 21 -1.51 -2.99 -0.91
CA LEU A 21 -0.44 -2.22 -1.51
C LEU A 21 0.09 -1.22 -0.49
N ASP A 22 1.40 -1.27 -0.24
CA ASP A 22 2.06 -0.16 0.44
C ASP A 22 2.02 1.09 -0.45
N VAL A 23 1.82 2.27 0.14
CA VAL A 23 1.75 3.53 -0.62
C VAL A 23 3.15 4.03 -0.94
N GLU A 24 3.97 4.26 0.09
CA GLU A 24 5.35 4.73 -0.08
C GLU A 24 6.28 3.61 -0.57
N GLY A 25 7.15 3.96 -1.53
CA GLY A 25 8.11 3.03 -2.11
C GLY A 25 7.51 2.07 -3.13
N LEU A 26 6.18 2.03 -3.29
CA LEU A 26 5.50 1.23 -4.31
C LEU A 26 4.68 2.09 -5.27
N LEU A 27 3.73 2.90 -4.79
CA LEU A 27 2.86 3.74 -5.63
C LEU A 27 3.44 5.13 -5.89
N LEU A 28 4.14 5.66 -4.89
CA LEU A 28 4.88 6.89 -5.00
C LEU A 28 6.22 6.77 -4.27
N TYR A 29 7.11 7.68 -4.61
CA TYR A 29 8.38 7.86 -3.95
C TYR A 29 8.37 9.18 -3.18
N VAL A 30 8.99 9.18 -2.00
CA VAL A 30 8.99 10.30 -1.07
C VAL A 30 10.44 10.66 -0.75
N GLU A 31 10.82 11.90 -1.01
CA GLU A 31 12.08 12.49 -0.56
C GLU A 31 11.80 13.57 0.48
N CYS A 32 12.42 13.46 1.65
CA CYS A 32 12.36 14.54 2.63
C CYS A 32 13.38 15.63 2.26
N PHE A 33 12.95 16.90 2.21
CA PHE A 33 13.79 18.06 1.87
C PHE A 33 14.95 18.36 2.85
N MET A 34 15.16 17.51 3.87
CA MET A 34 16.32 17.61 4.76
C MET A 34 17.65 17.31 4.05
N ASP A 35 17.63 16.68 2.87
CA ASP A 35 18.82 16.36 2.10
C ASP A 35 18.94 17.27 0.88
N ARG A 36 19.50 18.48 1.09
CA ARG A 36 19.65 19.55 0.07
C ARG A 36 20.61 19.19 -1.09
N SER A 37 21.14 17.96 -1.13
CA SER A 37 22.25 17.57 -1.98
C SER A 37 21.85 16.91 -3.31
N SER A 38 20.60 16.50 -3.48
CA SER A 38 20.17 15.75 -4.67
C SER A 38 19.70 16.65 -5.82
N LYS A 39 20.29 16.47 -6.99
CA LYS A 39 19.74 16.93 -8.29
C LYS A 39 18.45 16.15 -8.56
N THR A 40 17.34 16.59 -7.99
CA THR A 40 16.11 15.79 -7.95
C THR A 40 15.31 15.88 -9.25
N ALA A 41 14.79 14.74 -9.72
CA ALA A 41 13.83 14.65 -10.82
C ALA A 41 12.59 15.53 -10.56
N ALA A 42 11.85 15.94 -11.59
CA ALA A 42 10.61 16.70 -11.41
C ALA A 42 9.64 15.94 -10.47
N GLY A 43 9.08 16.63 -9.48
CA GLY A 43 8.19 16.05 -8.48
C GLY A 43 7.43 17.14 -7.74
N ASP A 44 6.27 16.77 -7.18
CA ASP A 44 5.38 17.68 -6.49
C ASP A 44 5.76 17.82 -5.01
N VAL A 45 5.21 18.84 -4.34
CA VAL A 45 5.51 19.12 -2.94
C VAL A 45 4.25 18.97 -2.10
N ILE A 46 4.32 18.10 -1.09
CA ILE A 46 3.29 17.94 -0.07
C ILE A 46 3.94 18.17 1.29
N GLY A 47 3.56 19.26 1.95
CA GLY A 47 4.21 19.73 3.19
C GLY A 47 5.71 19.94 2.99
N THR A 48 6.54 19.24 3.76
CA THR A 48 8.01 19.27 3.67
C THR A 48 8.58 18.06 2.93
N LYS A 49 7.78 17.41 2.09
CA LYS A 49 8.19 16.21 1.34
C LYS A 49 8.04 16.47 -0.15
N LYS A 50 9.09 16.13 -0.91
CA LYS A 50 9.00 15.99 -2.35
C LYS A 50 8.44 14.61 -2.65
N ILE A 51 7.46 14.55 -3.53
CA ILE A 51 6.82 13.31 -3.91
C ILE A 51 6.91 13.11 -5.42
N ILE A 52 7.10 11.87 -5.82
CA ILE A 52 7.19 11.48 -7.22
C ILE A 52 6.27 10.28 -7.43
N ARG A 53 5.20 10.47 -8.20
CA ARG A 53 4.29 9.38 -8.59
C ARG A 53 5.06 8.31 -9.38
N ARG A 54 4.84 7.03 -9.09
CA ARG A 54 5.42 5.96 -9.91
C ARG A 54 4.79 5.93 -11.30
N ASN A 55 5.62 5.82 -12.33
CA ASN A 55 5.14 5.70 -13.70
C ASN A 55 4.21 4.50 -13.86
N GLY A 56 3.06 4.73 -14.50
CA GLY A 56 2.06 3.69 -14.75
C GLY A 56 1.15 3.35 -13.57
N VAL A 57 1.24 4.05 -12.43
CA VAL A 57 0.46 3.71 -11.22
C VAL A 57 -1.05 3.61 -11.47
N HIS A 58 -1.65 4.52 -12.25
CA HIS A 58 -3.08 4.47 -12.54
C HIS A 58 -3.46 3.22 -13.34
N LYS A 59 -2.69 2.90 -14.38
CA LYS A 59 -2.94 1.70 -15.20
C LYS A 59 -2.78 0.43 -14.35
N PHE A 60 -1.77 0.39 -13.48
CA PHE A 60 -1.55 -0.69 -12.54
C PHE A 60 -2.74 -0.87 -11.59
N ILE A 61 -3.17 0.20 -10.91
CA ILE A 61 -4.28 0.15 -9.95
C ILE A 61 -5.59 -0.22 -10.64
N THR A 62 -5.90 0.37 -11.80
CA THR A 62 -7.09 0.00 -12.58
C THR A 62 -7.08 -1.50 -12.89
N LYS A 63 -5.92 -2.05 -13.32
CA LYS A 63 -5.84 -3.48 -13.64
C LYS A 63 -5.97 -4.36 -12.40
N CYS A 64 -5.45 -3.92 -11.26
CA CYS A 64 -5.63 -4.63 -10.00
C CYS A 64 -7.09 -4.64 -9.53
N LEU A 65 -7.83 -3.55 -9.71
CA LEU A 65 -9.24 -3.44 -9.30
C LEU A 65 -10.16 -4.37 -10.12
N GLU A 66 -9.72 -4.82 -11.29
CA GLU A 66 -10.44 -5.83 -12.08
C GLU A 66 -10.32 -7.26 -11.51
N LEU A 67 -9.33 -7.49 -10.63
CA LEU A 67 -8.90 -8.84 -10.23
C LEU A 67 -8.90 -9.05 -8.71
N PHE A 68 -8.85 -7.97 -7.93
CA PHE A 68 -8.66 -8.00 -6.48
C PHE A 68 -9.52 -6.94 -5.81
N ASP A 69 -9.96 -7.23 -4.59
CA ASP A 69 -10.24 -6.17 -3.63
C ASP A 69 -8.91 -5.54 -3.23
N ILE A 70 -8.78 -4.23 -3.41
CA ILE A 70 -7.54 -3.53 -3.10
C ILE A 70 -7.69 -2.82 -1.76
N ALA A 71 -6.68 -2.98 -0.92
CA ALA A 71 -6.49 -2.14 0.24
C ALA A 71 -5.14 -1.42 0.19
N LEU A 72 -5.10 -0.25 0.81
CA LEU A 72 -3.90 0.58 0.89
C LEU A 72 -3.35 0.63 2.30
N ARG A 73 -2.03 0.65 2.39
CA ARG A 73 -1.32 0.68 3.67
C ARG A 73 -0.17 1.67 3.59
N THR A 74 0.02 2.50 4.60
CA THR A 74 1.06 3.55 4.55
C THR A 74 1.77 3.71 5.88
N CYS A 75 3.08 3.97 5.87
CA CYS A 75 3.80 4.28 7.09
C CYS A 75 3.56 5.71 7.60
N SER A 76 2.86 6.53 6.82
CA SER A 76 2.51 7.91 7.16
C SER A 76 1.25 8.00 8.02
N ASP A 77 1.09 9.14 8.70
CA ASP A 77 -0.13 9.47 9.40
C ASP A 77 -1.32 9.67 8.44
N ARG A 78 -2.52 9.81 9.02
CA ARG A 78 -3.77 9.92 8.27
C ARG A 78 -3.85 11.15 7.37
N ASN A 79 -3.31 12.28 7.81
CA ASN A 79 -3.39 13.53 7.04
C ASN A 79 -2.56 13.40 5.77
N LEU A 80 -1.34 12.87 5.91
CA LEU A 80 -0.47 12.67 4.78
C LEU A 80 -0.94 11.53 3.85
N LEU A 81 -1.59 10.50 4.40
CA LEU A 81 -2.30 9.50 3.59
C LEU A 81 -3.35 10.17 2.70
N TYR A 82 -4.18 11.04 3.26
CA TYR A 82 -5.21 11.75 2.51
C TYR A 82 -4.62 12.57 1.36
N ASP A 83 -3.54 13.31 1.64
CA ASP A 83 -2.82 14.08 0.61
C ASP A 83 -2.23 13.18 -0.50
N TYR A 84 -1.66 12.02 -0.12
CA TYR A 84 -1.18 11.03 -1.08
C TYR A 84 -2.29 10.44 -1.93
N MET A 85 -3.46 10.21 -1.35
CA MET A 85 -4.60 9.66 -2.07
C MET A 85 -5.15 10.66 -3.09
N PHE A 86 -5.30 11.93 -2.70
CA PHE A 86 -5.70 12.99 -3.61
C PHE A 86 -4.70 13.19 -4.75
N TYR A 87 -3.41 13.03 -4.46
CA TYR A 87 -2.36 13.10 -5.47
C TYR A 87 -2.35 11.90 -6.43
N LEU A 88 -2.58 10.69 -5.90
CA LEU A 88 -2.48 9.44 -6.65
C LEU A 88 -3.74 9.09 -7.44
N PHE A 89 -4.91 9.53 -7.00
CA PHE A 89 -6.19 9.00 -7.46
C PHE A 89 -7.22 10.09 -7.68
N SER A 90 -8.06 9.92 -8.71
CA SER A 90 -9.30 10.68 -8.83
C SER A 90 -10.33 10.17 -7.80
N GLY A 91 -11.29 11.02 -7.42
CA GLY A 91 -12.28 10.70 -6.38
C GLY A 91 -13.05 9.39 -6.62
N ASP A 92 -13.34 9.04 -7.87
CA ASP A 92 -14.03 7.79 -8.22
C ASP A 92 -13.16 6.52 -8.04
N GLN A 93 -11.83 6.66 -8.05
CA GLN A 93 -10.90 5.56 -7.76
C GLN A 93 -10.71 5.39 -6.25
N TYR A 94 -10.76 6.49 -5.50
CA TYR A 94 -10.60 6.50 -4.05
C TYR A 94 -11.64 5.64 -3.33
N ASP A 95 -12.89 5.71 -3.75
CA ASP A 95 -14.00 4.98 -3.12
C ASP A 95 -14.00 3.47 -3.42
N LYS A 96 -13.10 2.99 -4.30
CA LYS A 96 -13.00 1.58 -4.69
C LYS A 96 -12.05 0.76 -3.81
N PHE A 97 -11.32 1.40 -2.90
CA PHE A 97 -10.44 0.70 -1.97
C PHE A 97 -11.23 0.15 -0.78
N LEU A 98 -11.02 -1.14 -0.46
CA LEU A 98 -11.67 -1.82 0.66
C LEU A 98 -11.36 -1.15 2.00
N PHE A 99 -10.09 -0.77 2.20
CA PHE A 99 -9.67 0.05 3.34
C PHE A 99 -8.37 0.78 3.04
N GLN A 100 -8.09 1.78 3.87
CA GLN A 100 -6.89 2.60 3.81
C GLN A 100 -6.33 2.75 5.23
N TRP A 101 -5.20 2.11 5.50
CA TRP A 101 -4.63 2.04 6.85
C TRP A 101 -3.35 2.86 6.97
N ASP A 102 -3.47 3.93 7.76
CA ASP A 102 -2.39 4.80 8.20
C ASP A 102 -1.45 4.12 9.23
N GLN A 103 -0.44 4.87 9.67
CA GLN A 103 0.49 4.47 10.72
C GLN A 103 -0.19 4.09 12.03
N GLY A 104 -1.34 4.68 12.36
CA GLY A 104 -2.09 4.41 13.59
C GLY A 104 -2.66 2.99 13.67
N LYS A 105 -2.63 2.23 12.57
CA LYS A 105 -2.95 0.79 12.55
C LYS A 105 -1.73 -0.11 12.75
N ALA A 106 -0.54 0.47 12.95
CA ALA A 106 0.66 -0.29 13.27
C ALA A 106 0.78 -0.52 14.79
N LEU A 107 1.37 -1.66 15.15
CA LEU A 107 1.85 -1.94 16.48
C LEU A 107 3.24 -1.32 16.68
N ASP A 108 3.38 -0.54 17.74
CA ASP A 108 4.66 -0.05 18.21
C ASP A 108 5.41 -1.18 18.94
N THR A 109 6.59 -1.53 18.42
CA THR A 109 7.44 -2.55 19.03
C THR A 109 8.27 -2.01 20.19
N LYS A 110 8.32 -0.69 20.37
CA LYS A 110 9.25 0.04 21.24
C LYS A 110 10.73 -0.16 20.87
N GLU A 111 11.02 -0.81 19.74
CA GLU A 111 12.37 -0.99 19.23
C GLU A 111 12.75 0.15 18.29
N ARG A 112 14.03 0.56 18.34
CA ARG A 112 14.62 1.50 17.41
C ARG A 112 15.65 0.82 16.55
N TRP A 113 15.65 1.13 15.26
CA TRP A 113 16.61 0.65 14.29
C TRP A 113 17.38 1.83 13.72
N THR A 114 18.66 1.63 13.40
CA THR A 114 19.44 2.64 12.69
C THR A 114 19.51 2.30 11.21
N ARG A 115 19.05 3.20 10.35
CA ARG A 115 19.19 3.10 8.89
C ARG A 115 19.69 4.43 8.36
N ASN A 116 20.77 4.41 7.56
CA ASN A 116 21.40 5.62 6.99
C ASN A 116 21.69 6.70 8.06
N ASN A 117 22.28 6.30 9.18
CA ASN A 117 22.60 7.17 10.32
C ASN A 117 21.39 7.89 10.95
N ARG A 118 20.17 7.36 10.76
CA ARG A 118 18.96 7.86 11.42
C ARG A 118 18.31 6.75 12.24
N GLU A 119 17.91 7.08 13.46
CA GLU A 119 17.05 6.21 14.25
C GLU A 119 15.62 6.26 13.73
N ILE A 120 15.03 5.09 13.54
CA ILE A 120 13.64 4.89 13.15
C ILE A 120 12.98 3.94 14.13
N TRP A 121 11.72 4.22 14.47
CA TRP A 121 10.92 3.28 15.25
C TRP A 121 10.53 2.10 14.37
N LEU A 122 10.75 0.89 14.86
CA LEU A 122 10.25 -0.31 14.19
C LEU A 122 8.75 -0.42 14.48
N LEU A 123 7.96 -0.32 13.43
CA LEU A 123 6.52 -0.52 13.49
C LEU A 123 6.16 -1.81 12.78
N LEU A 124 5.21 -2.55 13.34
CA LEU A 124 4.69 -3.78 12.76
C LEU A 124 3.25 -3.60 12.33
N LYS A 125 2.89 -4.20 11.21
CA LYS A 125 1.49 -4.25 10.75
C LYS A 125 1.11 -5.70 10.52
N PRO A 126 0.67 -6.40 11.60
CA PRO A 126 0.38 -7.82 11.52
C PRO A 126 -0.78 -8.08 10.58
N MET A 127 -0.62 -9.05 9.68
CA MET A 127 -1.71 -9.45 8.78
C MET A 127 -2.92 -10.01 9.53
N LYS A 128 -2.71 -10.54 10.73
CA LYS A 128 -3.79 -11.04 11.58
C LYS A 128 -4.85 -9.97 11.87
N THR A 129 -4.45 -8.72 12.08
CA THR A 129 -5.42 -7.64 12.36
C THR A 129 -6.31 -7.33 11.15
N VAL A 130 -5.79 -7.52 9.94
CA VAL A 130 -6.59 -7.43 8.70
C VAL A 130 -7.61 -8.55 8.66
N TRP A 131 -7.19 -9.80 8.90
CA TRP A 131 -8.09 -10.96 8.81
C TRP A 131 -9.11 -11.02 9.95
N GLU A 132 -8.82 -10.42 11.10
CA GLU A 132 -9.79 -10.23 12.18
C GLU A 132 -10.85 -9.18 11.80
N ALA A 133 -10.47 -8.12 11.08
CA ALA A 133 -11.39 -7.08 10.61
C ALA A 133 -12.17 -7.49 9.34
N PHE A 134 -11.58 -8.34 8.50
CA PHE A 134 -12.13 -8.79 7.22
C PHE A 134 -11.99 -10.32 7.11
N PRO A 135 -12.92 -11.09 7.72
CA PRO A 135 -12.79 -12.54 7.90
C PRO A 135 -12.89 -13.36 6.61
N ASP A 136 -13.36 -12.75 5.51
CA ASP A 136 -13.36 -13.36 4.17
C ASP A 136 -11.94 -13.51 3.61
N PHE A 137 -10.96 -12.84 4.21
CA PHE A 137 -9.56 -12.90 3.81
C PHE A 137 -8.69 -13.62 4.85
N ASN A 138 -7.67 -14.30 4.34
CA ASN A 138 -6.66 -15.01 5.11
C ASN A 138 -5.37 -15.14 4.28
N ALA A 139 -4.39 -15.88 4.80
CA ALA A 139 -3.09 -16.04 4.16
C ALA A 139 -3.13 -16.67 2.75
N LYS A 140 -4.20 -17.40 2.40
CA LYS A 140 -4.33 -18.10 1.11
C LYS A 140 -4.90 -17.23 -0.01
N ASN A 141 -5.63 -16.18 0.32
CA ASN A 141 -6.25 -15.26 -0.65
C ASN A 141 -5.86 -13.80 -0.44
N THR A 142 -4.85 -13.52 0.41
CA THR A 142 -4.28 -12.19 0.56
C THR A 142 -2.88 -12.15 -0.04
N LEU A 143 -2.59 -11.14 -0.84
CA LEU A 143 -1.25 -10.80 -1.33
C LEU A 143 -0.87 -9.43 -0.80
N LEU A 144 0.32 -9.33 -0.20
CA LEU A 144 0.88 -8.05 0.26
C LEU A 144 2.03 -7.65 -0.67
N VAL A 145 1.98 -6.44 -1.19
CA VAL A 145 3.08 -5.87 -1.97
C VAL A 145 3.65 -4.71 -1.17
N GLU A 146 4.83 -4.94 -0.59
CA GLU A 146 5.53 -3.92 0.19
C GLU A 146 6.57 -3.21 -0.67
N GLY A 147 6.58 -1.89 -0.56
CA GLY A 147 7.66 -1.05 -1.09
C GLY A 147 8.87 -1.05 -0.14
N GLU A 148 9.75 -0.05 -0.30
CA GLU A 148 10.91 0.15 0.59
C GLU A 148 10.57 0.78 1.95
N GLY A 149 9.34 0.58 2.43
CA GLY A 149 8.82 1.17 3.67
C GLY A 149 9.59 0.74 4.92
N PHE A 150 9.58 1.61 5.93
CA PHE A 150 10.20 1.41 7.25
C PHE A 150 9.40 0.47 8.17
N VAL A 151 8.34 -0.13 7.64
CA VAL A 151 7.38 -0.98 8.36
C VAL A 151 7.49 -2.36 7.77
N CYS A 152 7.67 -3.37 8.63
CA CYS A 152 7.89 -4.74 8.20
C CYS A 152 6.64 -5.57 8.49
N ALA A 153 6.05 -6.20 7.47
CA ALA A 153 5.21 -7.36 7.72
C ALA A 153 6.11 -8.53 8.16
N ARG A 154 6.28 -8.71 9.47
CA ARG A 154 6.82 -9.97 9.98
C ARG A 154 5.78 -11.07 9.79
N GLU A 155 6.27 -12.29 9.51
CA GLU A 155 5.51 -13.55 9.51
C GLU A 155 4.59 -13.82 8.30
N PHE A 156 4.61 -12.98 7.26
CA PHE A 156 3.82 -13.26 6.05
C PHE A 156 4.64 -14.02 4.99
N LYS A 157 4.08 -15.12 4.47
CA LYS A 157 4.76 -15.97 3.46
C LYS A 157 4.45 -15.55 2.01
N SER A 158 3.41 -14.72 1.80
CA SER A 158 2.93 -14.31 0.49
C SER A 158 3.13 -12.80 0.28
N TYR A 159 4.39 -12.35 0.33
CA TYR A 159 4.71 -10.94 0.05
C TYR A 159 5.67 -10.79 -1.12
N ILE A 160 5.52 -9.71 -1.86
CA ILE A 160 6.47 -9.25 -2.86
C ILE A 160 7.13 -7.99 -2.30
N LYS A 161 8.45 -8.01 -2.16
CA LYS A 161 9.25 -6.85 -1.74
C LYS A 161 10.04 -6.32 -2.91
N PHE A 162 9.86 -5.06 -3.26
CA PHE A 162 10.73 -4.38 -4.20
C PHE A 162 11.96 -3.83 -3.44
N LEU A 163 13.16 -4.30 -3.81
CA LEU A 163 14.43 -3.80 -3.29
C LEU A 163 15.08 -2.89 -4.36
N ARG A 164 15.61 -1.73 -3.97
CA ARG A 164 16.53 -0.96 -4.83
C ARG A 164 17.81 -1.74 -5.06
N SER A 165 18.25 -1.71 -6.32
CA SER A 165 19.67 -1.68 -6.64
C SER A 165 20.15 -0.24 -6.45
N TYR A 166 21.05 0.01 -5.50
CA TYR A 166 21.82 1.25 -5.48
C TYR A 166 22.93 1.09 -6.51
N GLY A 167 22.69 1.62 -7.72
CA GLY A 167 23.72 1.81 -8.75
C GLY A 167 24.46 3.13 -8.57
#